data_AF-A0A7Y5JVQ4-F1
#
_entry.id   AF-A0A7Y5JVQ4-F1
#
_cell.length_a   1.000
_cell.length_b   1.000
_cell.length_c   1.000
_cell.angle_alpha   90.00
_cell.angle_beta   90.00
_cell.angle_gamma   90.00
#
_symmetry.space_group_name_H-M   'P 1'
#
loop_
_entity.id
_entity.type
_entity.pdbx_description
1 polymer ?
#
loop_
_entity_poly.entity_id
_entity_poly.type
_entity_poly.pdbx_seq_one_letter_code
_entity_poly.pdbx_strand_id
1 'polypeptide(L)'
;MSADLPSAILERLTAAPLKAFDSPPPTTTTYPYVVVYFDAGVRRSDREVDVRIQREHGWQTTVVGGSASQVRAALDRGTAALEDWRPTVTGVTFSKVEHEGTQPTRPDPEMPDRTLYIATDQWRAVSDPV
;
A
#
# COMPACT_ATOMS: atom_id res chain seq x y z
N MET A 1 -13.61 -13.69 6.50
CA MET A 1 -14.08 -12.46 7.16
C MET A 1 -12.95 -11.47 7.01
N SER A 2 -13.14 -10.41 6.23
CA SER A 2 -12.10 -9.39 6.04
C SER A 2 -11.88 -8.68 7.38
N ALA A 3 -10.74 -9.01 8.00
CA ALA A 3 -10.11 -8.20 9.04
C ALA A 3 -9.73 -6.84 8.42
N ASP A 4 -9.57 -5.83 9.27
CA ASP A 4 -9.05 -4.48 9.00
C ASP A 4 -8.42 -4.14 7.62
N LEU A 5 -8.45 -2.85 7.26
CA LEU A 5 -7.93 -2.33 5.98
C LEU A 5 -6.52 -2.87 5.62
N PRO A 6 -5.55 -2.98 6.55
CA PRO A 6 -4.25 -3.60 6.28
C PRO A 6 -4.33 -5.01 5.74
N SER A 7 -5.11 -5.88 6.37
CA SER A 7 -5.30 -7.27 5.93
C SER A 7 -5.92 -7.32 4.54
N ALA A 8 -6.93 -6.48 4.27
CA ALA A 8 -7.58 -6.43 2.96
C ALA A 8 -6.62 -6.01 1.84
N ILE A 9 -5.70 -5.07 2.11
CA ILE A 9 -4.68 -4.63 1.14
C ILE A 9 -3.66 -5.73 0.88
N LEU A 10 -3.18 -6.40 1.92
CA LEU A 10 -2.23 -7.51 1.78
C LEU A 10 -2.84 -8.68 0.99
N GLU A 11 -4.10 -9.02 1.27
CA GLU A 11 -4.85 -10.03 0.51
C GLU A 11 -4.97 -9.62 -0.97
N ARG A 12 -5.32 -8.35 -1.23
CA ARG A 12 -5.46 -7.82 -2.60
C ARG A 12 -4.14 -7.87 -3.39
N LEU A 13 -3.04 -7.47 -2.78
CA LEU A 13 -1.72 -7.52 -3.40
C LEU A 13 -1.25 -8.96 -3.63
N THR A 14 -1.50 -9.86 -2.68
CA THR A 14 -1.17 -11.28 -2.82
C THR A 14 -1.96 -11.93 -3.96
N ALA A 15 -3.22 -11.50 -4.17
CA ALA A 15 -4.02 -11.92 -5.32
C ALA A 15 -3.51 -11.37 -6.67
N ALA A 16 -2.65 -10.34 -6.66
CA ALA A 16 -2.03 -9.71 -7.85
C ALA A 16 -0.67 -10.33 -8.23
N PRO A 17 -0.51 -11.64 -8.03
CA PRO A 17 0.78 -12.34 -7.91
C PRO A 17 1.98 -11.56 -7.31
N LEU A 18 1.76 -10.71 -6.31
CA LEU A 18 2.83 -9.99 -5.61
C LEU A 18 3.13 -10.62 -4.25
N LYS A 19 4.41 -10.66 -3.89
CA LYS A 19 4.85 -11.04 -2.54
C LYS A 19 4.75 -9.81 -1.64
N ALA A 20 3.58 -9.58 -1.05
CA ALA A 20 3.34 -8.44 -0.18
C ALA A 20 3.47 -8.82 1.30
N PHE A 21 4.11 -7.95 2.09
CA PHE A 21 4.31 -8.13 3.52
C PHE A 21 3.97 -6.84 4.26
N ASP A 22 3.53 -6.97 5.50
CA ASP A 22 3.56 -5.87 6.46
C ASP A 22 5.01 -5.58 6.90
N SER A 23 5.27 -4.37 7.36
CA SER A 23 6.59 -3.98 7.86
C SER A 23 6.85 -4.58 9.26
N PRO A 24 8.01 -5.21 9.52
CA PRO A 24 9.13 -5.47 8.60
C PRO A 24 8.98 -6.79 7.81
N PRO A 25 9.56 -6.89 6.59
CA PRO A 25 9.49 -8.11 5.80
C PRO A 25 10.32 -9.27 6.40
N PRO A 26 9.98 -10.53 6.11
CA PRO A 26 10.78 -11.69 6.53
C PRO A 26 12.20 -11.66 5.95
N THR A 27 13.20 -12.08 6.73
CA THR A 27 14.62 -12.09 6.35
C THR A 27 14.95 -13.06 5.20
N THR A 28 14.07 -14.03 4.91
CA THR A 28 14.25 -15.05 3.87
C THR A 28 13.53 -14.72 2.57
N THR A 29 13.08 -13.49 2.37
CA THR A 29 12.23 -13.12 1.24
C THR A 29 13.02 -13.05 -0.08
N THR A 30 12.47 -13.65 -1.14
CA THR A 30 13.04 -13.58 -2.49
C THR A 30 12.44 -12.42 -3.29
N TYR A 31 13.29 -11.72 -4.03
CA TYR A 31 12.91 -10.60 -4.90
C TYR A 31 12.03 -11.02 -6.11
N PRO A 32 11.17 -10.13 -6.63
CA PRO A 32 10.78 -8.86 -6.02
C PRO A 32 9.72 -9.07 -4.92
N TYR A 33 9.72 -8.20 -3.91
CA TYR A 33 8.69 -8.17 -2.87
C TYR A 33 8.20 -6.74 -2.63
N VAL A 34 7.04 -6.62 -2.00
CA VAL A 34 6.39 -5.36 -1.66
C VAL A 34 6.23 -5.30 -0.14
N VAL A 35 6.61 -4.18 0.45
CA VAL A 35 6.37 -3.89 1.87
C VAL A 35 5.34 -2.78 1.95
N VAL A 36 4.29 -3.01 2.73
CA VAL A 36 3.25 -2.02 2.98
C VAL A 36 3.53 -1.34 4.32
N TYR A 37 3.53 -0.02 4.30
CA TYR A 37 3.69 0.83 5.47
C TYR A 37 2.41 1.63 5.66
N PHE A 38 1.63 1.24 6.67
CA PHE A 38 0.43 1.98 7.03
C PHE A 38 0.80 3.23 7.83
N ASP A 39 0.23 4.36 7.44
CA ASP A 39 0.22 5.53 8.32
C ASP A 39 -0.81 5.30 9.44
N ALA A 40 -0.67 6.01 10.55
CA ALA A 40 -1.57 5.95 11.70
C ALA A 40 -3.02 6.42 11.39
N GLY A 41 -3.28 6.87 10.17
CA GLY A 41 -4.57 7.39 9.71
C GLY A 41 -4.86 8.78 10.28
N VAL A 42 -5.14 9.74 9.41
CA VAL A 42 -5.46 11.10 9.84
C VAL A 42 -6.97 11.22 9.99
N ARG A 43 -7.43 11.63 11.18
CA ARG A 43 -8.84 11.96 11.39
C ARG A 43 -9.15 13.26 10.66
N ARG A 44 -10.07 13.22 9.69
CA ARG A 44 -10.56 14.41 9.00
C ARG A 44 -12.02 14.61 9.36
N SER A 45 -12.34 15.77 9.95
CA SER A 45 -13.71 16.16 10.29
C SER A 45 -14.04 17.44 9.52
N ASP A 46 -14.92 17.36 8.53
CA ASP A 46 -15.27 18.50 7.67
C ASP A 46 -16.61 19.17 8.08
N ARG A 47 -17.17 18.86 9.26
CA ARG A 47 -18.38 19.53 9.77
C ARG A 47 -18.32 19.87 11.26
N GLU A 48 -18.70 21.10 11.57
CA GLU A 48 -18.82 21.67 12.92
C GLU A 48 -20.04 21.13 13.70
N VAL A 49 -20.94 20.37 13.06
CA VAL A 49 -22.25 20.01 13.65
C VAL A 49 -22.73 18.57 13.34
N ASP A 50 -21.94 17.71 12.69
CA ASP A 50 -22.41 16.39 12.23
C ASP A 50 -21.47 15.25 12.64
N VAL A 51 -21.99 14.23 13.31
CA VAL A 51 -21.24 13.22 14.11
C VAL A 51 -20.60 12.11 13.25
N ARG A 52 -20.71 12.18 11.92
CA ARG A 52 -20.10 11.22 11.00
C ARG A 52 -18.62 11.58 10.76
N ILE A 53 -17.75 11.02 11.59
CA ILE A 53 -16.30 11.21 11.49
C ILE A 53 -15.77 10.36 10.33
N GLN A 54 -15.53 11.01 9.18
CA GLN A 54 -14.75 10.40 8.11
C GLN A 54 -13.32 10.15 8.60
N ARG A 55 -12.68 9.08 8.11
CA ARG A 55 -11.27 8.82 8.40
C ARG A 55 -10.50 8.68 7.10
N GLU A 56 -9.38 9.39 7.02
CA GLU A 56 -8.47 9.29 5.90
C GLU A 56 -7.37 8.28 6.26
N HIS A 57 -7.19 7.29 5.41
CA HIS A 57 -6.19 6.24 5.57
C HIS A 57 -5.15 6.42 4.47
N GLY A 58 -3.96 6.86 4.88
CA GLY A 58 -2.78 6.91 4.03
C GLY A 58 -1.92 5.67 4.23
N TRP A 59 -1.34 5.15 3.16
CA TRP A 59 -0.29 4.14 3.26
C TRP A 59 0.69 4.26 2.12
N GLN A 60 1.86 3.68 2.32
CA GLN A 60 2.93 3.64 1.34
C GLN A 60 3.25 2.19 1.00
N THR A 61 3.45 1.88 -0.29
CA THR A 61 3.99 0.60 -0.71
C THR A 61 5.39 0.77 -1.25
N THR A 62 6.36 0.06 -0.69
CA THR A 62 7.74 0.03 -1.17
C THR A 62 8.01 -1.29 -1.86
N VAL A 63 8.34 -1.25 -3.14
CA VAL A 63 8.74 -2.41 -3.93
C VAL A 63 10.25 -2.53 -3.92
N VAL A 64 10.77 -3.71 -3.60
CA VAL A 64 12.20 -4.01 -3.59
C VAL A 64 12.49 -5.13 -4.58
N GLY A 65 13.51 -4.94 -5.42
CA GLY A 65 13.90 -5.92 -6.44
C GLY A 65 15.39 -5.92 -6.76
N GLY A 66 15.85 -6.97 -7.44
CA GLY A 66 17.25 -7.09 -7.87
C GLY A 66 17.58 -6.30 -9.15
N SER A 67 16.58 -5.71 -9.80
CA SER A 67 16.75 -4.87 -10.99
C SER A 67 15.62 -3.85 -11.10
N ALA A 68 15.90 -2.71 -11.74
CA ALA A 68 14.90 -1.66 -11.94
C ALA A 68 13.68 -2.15 -12.76
N SER A 69 13.88 -3.05 -13.73
CA SER A 69 12.79 -3.62 -14.53
C SER A 69 11.88 -4.53 -13.71
N GLN A 70 12.43 -5.35 -12.81
CA GLN A 70 11.63 -6.17 -11.88
C GLN A 70 10.79 -5.29 -10.94
N VAL A 71 11.40 -4.22 -10.42
CA VAL A 71 10.71 -3.27 -9.54
C VAL A 71 9.57 -2.60 -10.28
N ARG A 72 9.82 -2.09 -11.50
CA ARG A 72 8.78 -1.45 -12.31
C ARG A 72 7.63 -2.39 -12.65
N ALA A 73 7.93 -3.63 -13.06
CA ALA A 73 6.89 -4.61 -13.36
C ALA A 73 6.06 -5.01 -12.13
N ALA A 74 6.66 -5.05 -10.94
CA ALA A 74 5.94 -5.30 -9.69
C ALA A 74 5.12 -4.07 -9.25
N LEU A 75 5.65 -2.86 -9.46
CA LEU A 75 4.95 -1.60 -9.23
C LEU A 75 3.70 -1.51 -10.10
N ASP A 76 3.82 -1.67 -11.42
CA ASP A 76 2.71 -1.60 -12.37
C ASP A 76 1.56 -2.57 -12.00
N ARG A 77 1.89 -3.78 -11.52
CA ARG A 77 0.91 -4.75 -11.03
C ARG A 77 0.25 -4.31 -9.72
N GLY A 78 1.03 -3.72 -8.81
CA GLY A 78 0.53 -3.19 -7.55
C GLY A 78 -0.45 -2.04 -7.81
N THR A 79 -0.08 -1.14 -8.70
CA THR A 79 -0.93 -0.04 -9.14
C THR A 79 -2.21 -0.55 -9.77
N ALA A 80 -2.12 -1.47 -10.75
CA ALA A 80 -3.31 -2.05 -11.37
C ALA A 80 -4.22 -2.83 -10.40
N ALA A 81 -3.68 -3.34 -9.29
CA ALA A 81 -4.45 -4.06 -8.29
C ALA A 81 -5.17 -3.14 -7.31
N LEU A 82 -4.54 -2.02 -6.94
CA LEU A 82 -5.00 -1.11 -5.90
C LEU A 82 -5.74 0.11 -6.44
N GLU A 83 -5.31 0.68 -7.57
CA GLU A 83 -5.94 1.88 -8.13
C GLU A 83 -7.43 1.62 -8.44
N ASP A 84 -8.28 2.57 -8.04
CA ASP A 84 -9.75 2.52 -8.17
C ASP A 84 -10.45 1.35 -7.45
N TRP A 85 -9.72 0.48 -6.76
CA TRP A 85 -10.29 -0.59 -5.95
C TRP A 85 -11.02 -0.02 -4.72
N ARG A 86 -12.08 -0.70 -4.27
CA ARG A 86 -12.84 -0.32 -3.07
C ARG A 86 -12.68 -1.41 -2.01
N PRO A 87 -11.93 -1.14 -0.91
CA PRO A 87 -11.78 -2.09 0.18
C PRO A 87 -13.12 -2.45 0.79
N THR A 88 -13.30 -3.74 1.12
CA THR A 88 -14.48 -4.23 1.82
C THR A 88 -14.08 -4.65 3.22
N VAL A 89 -14.48 -3.87 4.22
CA VAL A 89 -14.24 -4.12 5.65
C VAL A 89 -15.57 -4.04 6.38
N THR A 90 -15.81 -4.95 7.33
CA THR A 90 -17.10 -5.01 8.04
C THR A 90 -17.32 -3.75 8.88
N GLY A 91 -18.49 -3.12 8.77
CA GLY A 91 -18.89 -1.95 9.58
C GLY A 91 -18.36 -0.61 9.09
N VAL A 92 -17.67 -0.57 7.94
CA VAL A 92 -17.11 0.65 7.37
C VAL A 92 -17.25 0.62 5.85
N THR A 93 -17.63 1.73 5.23
CA THR A 93 -17.62 1.88 3.76
C THR A 93 -16.40 2.67 3.35
N PHE A 94 -15.68 2.21 2.33
CA PHE A 94 -14.52 2.91 1.80
C PHE A 94 -14.83 3.59 0.45
N SER A 95 -14.21 4.75 0.25
CA SER A 95 -14.02 5.32 -1.08
C SER A 95 -13.17 4.39 -1.94
N LYS A 96 -13.07 4.71 -3.23
CA LYS A 96 -12.04 4.11 -4.06
C LYS A 96 -10.66 4.47 -3.50
N VAL A 97 -9.69 3.58 -3.66
CA VAL A 97 -8.29 3.84 -3.40
C VAL A 97 -7.76 4.77 -4.48
N GLU A 98 -7.09 5.83 -4.04
CA GLU A 98 -6.46 6.83 -4.88
C GLU A 98 -4.94 6.66 -4.84
N HIS A 99 -4.31 6.75 -6.01
CA HIS A 99 -2.85 6.81 -6.15
C HIS A 99 -2.41 8.27 -6.04
N GLU A 100 -1.65 8.61 -5.01
CA GLU A 100 -1.19 9.98 -4.78
C GLU A 100 0.09 10.30 -5.56
N GLY A 101 0.90 9.28 -5.80
CA GLY A 101 2.09 9.41 -6.63
C GLY A 101 3.11 8.30 -6.45
N THR A 102 4.07 8.31 -7.36
CA THR A 102 5.17 7.35 -7.42
C THR A 102 6.50 8.08 -7.25
N GLN A 103 7.35 7.60 -6.35
CA GLN A 103 8.76 7.97 -6.33
C GLN A 103 9.52 7.14 -7.37
N PRO A 104 10.45 7.76 -8.13
CA PRO A 104 11.19 7.06 -9.17
C PRO A 104 12.02 5.92 -8.61
N THR A 105 12.17 4.86 -9.41
CA THR A 105 13.02 3.73 -9.07
C THR A 105 14.45 4.20 -8.86
N ARG A 106 15.02 3.89 -7.69
CA ARG A 106 16.39 4.27 -7.32
C ARG A 106 17.14 3.07 -6.74
N PRO A 107 18.48 3.03 -6.89
CA PRO A 107 19.28 2.06 -6.17
C PRO A 107 19.17 2.31 -4.66
N ASP A 108 19.15 1.22 -3.89
CA ASP A 108 19.16 1.28 -2.43
C ASP A 108 20.61 1.51 -1.93
N PRO A 109 20.89 2.66 -1.27
CA PRO A 109 22.23 2.97 -0.79
C PRO A 109 22.61 2.21 0.49
N GLU A 110 21.66 1.59 1.18
CA GLU A 110 21.90 0.97 2.51
C GLU A 110 22.50 -0.44 2.43
N MET A 111 22.53 -1.04 1.23
CA MET A 111 23.09 -2.38 1.01
C MET A 111 24.30 -2.34 0.06
N PRO A 112 25.52 -2.07 0.56
CA PRO A 112 26.70 -1.96 -0.30
C PRO A 112 27.08 -3.29 -0.97
N ASP A 113 26.67 -4.43 -0.41
CA ASP A 113 27.04 -5.76 -0.91
C ASP A 113 26.17 -6.24 -2.09
N ARG A 114 25.10 -5.52 -2.43
CA ARG A 114 24.18 -5.87 -3.53
C ARG A 114 23.44 -4.65 -4.06
N THR A 115 23.40 -4.49 -5.38
CA THR A 115 22.58 -3.45 -6.02
C THR A 115 21.11 -3.87 -5.98
N LEU A 116 20.39 -3.39 -4.97
CA LEU A 116 18.93 -3.46 -4.94
C LEU A 116 18.35 -2.18 -5.53
N TYR A 117 17.15 -2.31 -6.07
CA TYR A 117 16.36 -1.19 -6.55
C TYR A 117 15.09 -1.11 -5.71
N ILE A 118 14.70 0.13 -5.39
CA ILE A 118 13.46 0.43 -4.69
C ILE A 118 12.61 1.41 -5.48
N ALA A 119 11.30 1.22 -5.44
CA ALA A 119 10.31 2.20 -5.88
C ALA A 119 9.21 2.28 -4.82
N THR A 120 8.54 3.41 -4.76
CA THR A 120 7.59 3.70 -3.69
C THR A 120 6.34 4.35 -4.26
N ASP A 121 5.17 3.84 -3.89
CA ASP A 121 3.88 4.47 -4.19
C ASP A 121 3.20 4.92 -2.90
N GLN A 122 2.50 6.05 -3.00
CA GLN A 122 1.64 6.58 -1.95
C GLN A 122 0.18 6.41 -2.33
N TRP A 123 -0.61 5.99 -1.35
CA TRP A 123 -2.00 5.59 -1.53
C TRP A 123 -2.88 6.20 -0.46
N ARG A 124 -4.12 6.49 -0.84
CA ARG A 124 -5.13 7.00 0.07
C ARG A 124 -6.48 6.33 -0.12
N ALA A 125 -7.21 6.14 0.96
CA ALA A 125 -8.64 5.86 0.95
C ALA A 125 -9.36 6.59 2.09
N VAL A 126 -10.59 7.00 1.85
CA VAL A 126 -11.46 7.61 2.87
C VAL A 126 -12.48 6.58 3.31
N SER A 127 -12.74 6.54 4.62
CA SER A 127 -13.70 5.62 5.20
C SER A 127 -14.82 6.35 5.92
N ASP A 128 -16.05 5.93 5.69
CA ASP A 128 -17.25 6.38 6.37
C ASP A 128 -17.78 5.29 7.31
N PRO A 129 -18.09 5.60 8.57
CA PRO A 129 -18.77 4.65 9.46
C PRO A 129 -20.16 4.32 8.90
N VAL A 130 -20.51 3.03 8.88
CA VAL A 130 -21.82 2.52 8.44
C VAL A 130 -22.81 2.49 9.60
#